data_AF-A0A8B9T6W8-F1
#
_entry.id   AF-A0A8B9T6W8-F1
#
_cell.length_a   1.000
_cell.length_b   1.000
_cell.length_c   1.000
_cell.angle_alpha   90.00
_cell.angle_beta   90.00
_cell.angle_gamma   90.00
#
_symmetry.space_group_name_H-M   'P 1'
#
loop_
_entity.id
_entity.type
_entity.pdbx_description
1 polymer ?
#
loop_
_entity_poly.entity_id
_entity_poly.type
_entity_poly.pdbx_seq_one_letter_code
_entity_poly.pdbx_strand_id
1 'polypeptide(L)'
;MRFRAKIVDLACLNNFSRVVNTIARLAKTCTLRLTAGKLYFILCDKVANGGVSMWCELCQGNFFDEFQMEGVAADHNEIYLELTPENLSRALKTAQSAKAVKIKLTNKHCPCLKVSVELPSLSSSSRIVTHDIPVRVIPRRLWNDFREPRVSIYLPALKTMKSVVERMKNLSHSIVIEANLNGEMNLKIETDLVSVTTHFKNLGNPPWASEDGCQSSAQDRDLESMAEARIDIKKLQQLLAGQQVNPTKALCNIVSKRIVHFILLHEDVSLQYFIPALA
;
A
#
# COMPACT_ATOMS: atom_id res chain seq x y z
N MET A 1 4.25 16.95 -14.91
CA MET A 1 4.96 15.96 -14.08
C MET A 1 6.33 15.66 -14.66
N ARG A 2 7.36 15.74 -13.84
CA ARG A 2 8.74 15.41 -14.17
C ARG A 2 9.32 14.63 -13.00
N PHE A 3 10.10 13.59 -13.31
CA PHE A 3 10.80 12.82 -12.30
C PHE A 3 12.19 12.50 -12.82
N ARG A 4 13.19 12.75 -11.99
CA ARG A 4 14.59 12.43 -12.24
C ARG A 4 15.24 12.01 -10.94
N ALA A 5 15.83 10.83 -10.94
CA ALA A 5 16.65 10.34 -9.85
C ALA A 5 18.00 9.82 -10.37
N LYS A 6 19.05 9.90 -9.56
CA LYS A 6 20.39 9.40 -9.86
C LYS A 6 20.95 8.67 -8.65
N ILE A 7 21.55 7.52 -8.91
CA ILE A 7 22.28 6.69 -7.94
C ILE A 7 23.70 6.54 -8.47
N VAL A 8 24.70 6.90 -7.66
CA VAL A 8 26.13 6.76 -7.97
C VAL A 8 26.75 5.69 -7.08
N ASP A 9 26.34 5.61 -5.81
CA ASP A 9 26.88 4.59 -4.90
C ASP A 9 26.41 3.17 -5.27
N LEU A 10 27.39 2.28 -5.40
CA LEU A 10 27.20 0.88 -5.77
C LEU A 10 26.51 0.09 -4.64
N ALA A 11 26.75 0.43 -3.37
CA ALA A 11 26.10 -0.24 -2.25
C ALA A 11 24.60 0.12 -2.19
N CYS A 12 24.27 1.41 -2.29
CA CYS A 12 22.89 1.88 -2.46
C CYS A 12 22.18 1.25 -3.67
N LEU A 13 22.86 1.17 -4.81
CA LEU A 13 22.31 0.56 -6.03
C LEU A 13 22.01 -0.93 -5.85
N ASN A 14 22.92 -1.68 -5.23
CA ASN A 14 22.73 -3.11 -4.94
C ASN A 14 21.57 -3.32 -3.95
N ASN A 15 21.44 -2.47 -2.94
CA ASN A 15 20.32 -2.52 -2.00
C ASN A 15 18.99 -2.21 -2.70
N PHE A 16 18.94 -1.16 -3.52
CA PHE A 16 17.75 -0.83 -4.32
C PHE A 16 17.36 -1.97 -5.26
N SER A 17 18.33 -2.59 -5.94
CA SER A 17 18.08 -3.76 -6.80
C SER A 17 17.53 -4.95 -6.00
N ARG A 18 18.05 -5.23 -4.80
CA ARG A 18 17.54 -6.30 -3.92
C ARG A 18 16.09 -6.08 -3.51
N VAL A 19 15.73 -4.83 -3.17
CA VAL A 19 14.35 -4.47 -2.81
C VAL A 19 13.42 -4.68 -4.02
N VAL A 20 13.77 -4.13 -5.18
CA VAL A 20 12.97 -4.29 -6.42
C VAL A 20 12.86 -5.76 -6.85
N ASN A 21 13.93 -6.55 -6.73
CA ASN A 21 13.90 -7.98 -7.02
C ASN A 21 12.96 -8.74 -6.08
N THR A 22 12.91 -8.34 -4.81
CA THR A 22 11.98 -8.92 -3.83
C THR A 22 10.54 -8.59 -4.20
N ILE A 23 10.26 -7.33 -4.53
CA ILE A 23 8.94 -6.87 -5.00
C ILE A 23 8.52 -7.61 -6.27
N ALA A 24 9.45 -7.83 -7.21
CA ALA A 24 9.17 -8.55 -8.46
C ALA A 24 8.82 -10.02 -8.28
N ARG A 25 9.28 -10.67 -7.20
CA ARG A 25 8.83 -12.02 -6.84
C ARG A 25 7.45 -12.03 -6.18
N LEU A 26 7.05 -10.91 -5.57
CA LEU A 26 5.85 -10.81 -4.75
C LEU A 26 4.61 -10.37 -5.54
N ALA A 27 4.75 -9.52 -6.57
CA ALA A 27 3.63 -9.13 -7.41
C ALA A 27 4.01 -8.93 -8.88
N LYS A 28 3.07 -9.28 -9.76
CA LYS A 28 3.16 -9.02 -11.20
C LYS A 28 3.01 -7.54 -11.55
N THR A 29 2.23 -6.81 -10.75
CA THR A 29 1.96 -5.37 -10.93
C THR A 29 2.14 -4.62 -9.63
N CYS A 30 2.75 -3.44 -9.68
CA CYS A 30 2.96 -2.59 -8.51
C CYS A 30 2.63 -1.13 -8.84
N THR A 31 2.13 -0.41 -7.85
CA THR A 31 1.97 1.04 -7.89
C THR A 31 3.14 1.69 -7.17
N LEU A 32 3.94 2.45 -7.91
CA LEU A 32 4.99 3.30 -7.41
C LEU A 32 4.44 4.69 -7.13
N ARG A 33 4.43 5.10 -5.86
CA ARG A 33 4.15 6.47 -5.42
C ARG A 33 5.46 7.19 -5.14
N LEU A 34 5.65 8.32 -5.80
CA LEU A 34 6.81 9.19 -5.67
C LEU A 34 6.38 10.47 -4.93
N THR A 35 7.09 10.78 -3.85
CA THR A 35 6.93 12.00 -3.05
C THR A 35 8.28 12.71 -2.96
N ALA A 36 8.30 13.99 -2.56
CA ALA A 36 9.51 14.83 -2.55
C ALA A 36 10.66 14.33 -1.64
N GLY A 37 10.37 13.40 -0.71
CA GLY A 37 11.35 12.82 0.21
C GLY A 37 11.41 11.28 0.22
N LYS A 38 10.41 10.61 -0.36
CA LYS A 38 10.15 9.19 -0.15
C LYS A 38 9.59 8.54 -1.41
N LEU A 39 9.91 7.27 -1.60
CA LEU A 39 9.33 6.42 -2.63
C LEU A 39 8.57 5.29 -1.95
N TYR A 40 7.37 5.00 -2.42
CA TYR A 40 6.56 3.90 -1.92
C TYR A 40 6.26 2.93 -3.05
N PHE A 41 6.60 1.66 -2.85
CA PHE A 41 6.10 0.57 -3.67
C PHE A 41 4.89 -0.05 -2.99
N ILE A 42 3.77 0.06 -3.68
CA ILE A 42 2.47 -0.39 -3.22
C ILE A 42 2.11 -1.60 -4.07
N LEU A 43 2.18 -2.78 -3.47
CA LEU A 43 1.78 -4.00 -4.12
C LEU A 43 0.30 -4.21 -3.78
N CYS A 44 -0.58 -3.99 -4.76
CA CYS A 44 -1.99 -4.34 -4.65
C CYS A 44 -2.25 -5.45 -5.67
N ASP A 45 -1.87 -6.69 -5.33
CA ASP A 45 -2.18 -7.79 -6.24
C ASP A 45 -3.68 -8.09 -6.14
N LYS A 46 -4.40 -7.84 -7.24
CA LYS A 46 -5.84 -8.08 -7.37
C LYS A 46 -6.14 -9.55 -7.71
N VAL A 47 -5.14 -10.43 -7.75
CA VAL A 47 -5.29 -11.80 -8.22
C VAL A 47 -5.69 -12.74 -7.06
N ALA A 48 -6.57 -13.68 -7.42
CA ALA A 48 -7.33 -14.63 -6.60
C ALA A 48 -6.58 -15.51 -5.56
N ASN A 49 -5.26 -15.34 -5.38
CA ASN A 49 -4.42 -16.17 -4.51
C ASN A 49 -3.77 -15.38 -3.36
N GLY A 50 -4.54 -14.53 -2.67
CA GLY A 50 -4.04 -13.94 -1.43
C GLY A 50 -3.02 -12.83 -1.62
N GLY A 51 -3.29 -11.90 -2.54
CA GLY A 51 -2.40 -10.79 -2.82
C GLY A 51 -2.04 -10.05 -1.55
N VAL A 52 -0.79 -10.12 -1.11
CA VAL A 52 -0.32 -9.39 0.08
C VAL A 52 -0.26 -7.91 -0.28
N SER A 53 -1.12 -7.09 0.32
CA SER A 53 -0.94 -5.63 0.32
C SER A 53 0.32 -5.29 1.11
N MET A 54 1.41 -5.14 0.38
CA MET A 54 2.71 -4.78 0.93
C MET A 54 2.98 -3.32 0.59
N TRP A 55 3.33 -2.56 1.62
CA TRP A 55 3.84 -1.21 1.49
C TRP A 55 5.34 -1.23 1.75
N CYS A 56 6.12 -0.87 0.76
CA CYS A 56 7.56 -0.74 0.90
C CYS A 56 7.93 0.73 0.75
N GLU A 57 8.29 1.35 1.86
CA GLU A 57 8.80 2.72 1.92
C GLU A 57 10.32 2.72 1.74
N LEU A 58 10.81 3.62 0.90
CA LEU A 58 12.24 3.93 0.76
C LEU A 58 12.45 5.43 0.90
N CYS A 59 13.25 5.81 1.90
CA CYS A 59 13.72 7.19 2.05
C CYS A 59 14.70 7.54 0.95
N GLN A 60 14.45 8.62 0.20
CA GLN A 60 15.30 8.97 -0.94
C GLN A 60 16.77 9.22 -0.53
N GLY A 61 16.98 9.79 0.66
CA GLY A 61 18.31 10.16 1.17
C GLY A 61 19.22 8.97 1.42
N ASN A 62 18.67 7.76 1.50
CA ASN A 62 19.45 6.53 1.69
C ASN A 62 19.92 5.90 0.39
N PHE A 63 19.42 6.37 -0.77
CA PHE A 63 19.63 5.70 -2.06
C PHE A 63 20.05 6.63 -3.20
N PHE A 64 19.57 7.88 -3.22
CA PHE A 64 19.70 8.76 -4.39
C PHE A 64 20.56 9.98 -4.08
N ASP A 65 21.59 10.20 -4.88
CA ASP A 65 22.45 11.39 -4.83
C ASP A 65 21.75 12.64 -5.41
N GLU A 66 20.96 12.44 -6.47
CA GLU A 66 20.10 13.47 -7.04
C GLU A 66 18.67 12.92 -7.06
N PHE A 67 17.73 13.60 -6.43
CA PHE A 67 16.30 13.30 -6.54
C PHE A 67 15.53 14.59 -6.79
N GLN A 68 14.88 14.66 -7.95
CA GLN A 68 14.05 15.78 -8.35
C GLN A 68 12.73 15.26 -8.87
N MET A 69 11.65 15.75 -8.29
CA MET A 69 10.32 15.45 -8.76
C MET A 69 9.46 16.71 -8.78
N GLU A 70 8.59 16.78 -9.77
CA GLU A 70 7.62 17.83 -9.96
C GLU A 70 6.32 17.16 -10.37
N GLY A 71 5.30 17.30 -9.53
CA GLY A 71 3.97 16.72 -9.71
C GLY A 71 3.19 17.38 -10.85
N VAL A 72 1.87 17.24 -10.79
CA VAL A 72 0.96 17.91 -11.76
C VAL A 72 0.48 19.25 -11.22
N ALA A 73 0.48 19.47 -9.90
CA ALA A 73 0.11 20.73 -9.25
C ALA A 73 0.99 20.96 -8.01
N ALA A 74 1.23 22.23 -7.67
CA ALA A 74 2.04 22.63 -6.51
C ALA A 74 1.47 22.10 -5.18
N ASP A 75 0.14 22.08 -5.05
CA ASP A 75 -0.55 21.65 -3.82
C ASP A 75 -0.54 20.12 -3.61
N HIS A 76 -0.24 19.35 -4.67
CA HIS A 76 -0.24 17.88 -4.64
C HIS A 76 0.98 17.36 -5.41
N ASN A 77 2.16 17.60 -4.84
CA ASN A 77 3.45 17.21 -5.40
C ASN A 77 3.73 15.70 -5.20
N GLU A 78 2.83 14.86 -5.70
CA GLU A 78 2.95 13.41 -5.69
C GLU A 78 2.74 12.85 -7.11
N ILE A 79 3.38 11.72 -7.42
CA ILE A 79 3.21 11.04 -8.71
C ILE A 79 2.95 9.56 -8.43
N TYR A 80 1.81 9.06 -8.93
CA TYR A 80 1.46 7.64 -8.86
C TYR A 80 1.59 7.00 -10.24
N LEU A 81 2.41 5.96 -10.31
CA LEU A 81 2.73 5.21 -11.53
C LEU A 81 2.48 3.73 -11.29
N GLU A 82 1.73 3.09 -12.17
CA GLU A 82 1.62 1.64 -12.18
C GLU A 82 2.65 1.07 -13.16
N LEU A 83 3.40 0.06 -12.70
CA LEU A 83 4.45 -0.59 -13.48
C LEU A 83 4.58 -2.06 -13.13
N THR A 84 5.14 -2.84 -14.04
CA THR A 84 5.49 -4.25 -13.82
C THR A 84 6.88 -4.32 -13.17
N PRO A 85 7.02 -4.76 -11.90
CA PRO A 85 8.30 -4.77 -11.20
C PRO A 85 9.36 -5.65 -11.87
N GLU A 86 8.96 -6.71 -12.58
CA GLU A 86 9.89 -7.56 -13.34
C GLU A 86 10.69 -6.78 -14.39
N ASN A 87 10.05 -5.82 -15.07
CA ASN A 87 10.72 -4.97 -16.06
C ASN A 87 11.76 -4.06 -15.40
N LEU A 88 11.44 -3.54 -14.21
CA LEU A 88 12.38 -2.74 -13.42
C LEU A 88 13.53 -3.59 -12.86
N SER A 89 13.23 -4.78 -12.34
CA SER A 89 14.23 -5.76 -11.90
C SER A 89 15.20 -6.11 -13.03
N ARG A 90 14.69 -6.40 -14.24
CA ARG A 90 15.51 -6.72 -15.40
C ARG A 90 16.41 -5.55 -15.82
N ALA A 91 15.89 -4.32 -15.78
CA ALA A 91 16.68 -3.12 -16.05
C ALA A 91 17.75 -2.85 -14.98
N LEU A 92 17.50 -3.21 -13.71
CA LEU A 92 18.47 -3.05 -12.63
C LEU A 92 19.52 -4.17 -12.59
N LYS A 93 19.27 -5.34 -13.20
CA LYS A 93 20.29 -6.40 -13.33
C LYS A 93 21.51 -5.93 -14.13
N THR A 94 21.30 -5.13 -15.17
CA THR A 94 22.41 -4.55 -15.95
C THR A 94 23.20 -3.51 -15.17
N ALA A 95 22.66 -3.04 -14.04
CA ALA A 95 23.28 -2.02 -13.21
C ALA A 95 24.22 -2.55 -12.11
N GLN A 96 24.33 -3.86 -11.90
CA GLN A 96 25.16 -4.45 -10.84
C GLN A 96 26.65 -4.07 -10.91
N SER A 97 27.14 -3.71 -12.10
CA SER A 97 28.52 -3.25 -12.31
C SER A 97 28.59 -1.83 -12.83
N ALA A 98 27.52 -1.04 -12.70
CA ALA A 98 27.45 0.31 -13.23
C ALA A 98 28.15 1.33 -12.33
N LYS A 99 28.69 2.38 -12.95
CA LYS A 99 29.21 3.58 -12.28
C LYS A 99 28.09 4.49 -11.78
N ALA A 100 27.00 4.57 -12.52
CA ALA A 100 25.85 5.38 -12.17
C ALA A 100 24.58 4.88 -12.85
N VAL A 101 23.45 5.09 -12.20
CA VAL A 101 22.11 4.84 -12.75
C VAL A 101 21.29 6.13 -12.69
N LYS A 102 20.67 6.49 -13.81
CA LYS A 102 19.77 7.64 -13.93
C LYS A 102 18.38 7.13 -14.28
N ILE A 103 17.40 7.43 -13.44
CA ILE A 103 16.00 7.07 -13.65
C ILE A 103 15.24 8.35 -14.00
N LYS A 104 14.51 8.37 -15.12
CA LYS A 104 13.75 9.53 -15.59
C LYS A 104 12.37 9.13 -16.09
N LEU A 105 11.34 9.89 -15.73
CA LEU A 105 10.03 9.76 -16.36
C LEU A 105 10.02 10.51 -17.69
N THR A 106 9.66 9.82 -18.76
CA THR A 106 9.59 10.37 -20.12
C THR A 106 8.23 10.08 -20.75
N ASN A 107 7.77 10.96 -21.62
CA ASN A 107 6.52 10.79 -22.35
C ASN A 107 6.78 11.07 -23.83
N LYS A 108 7.11 10.03 -24.60
CA LYS A 108 7.33 10.15 -26.05
C LYS A 108 6.08 9.72 -26.82
N HIS A 109 5.83 8.41 -26.91
CA HIS A 109 4.61 7.84 -27.50
C HIS A 109 3.68 7.29 -26.41
N CYS A 110 4.26 6.72 -25.36
CA CYS A 110 3.61 6.33 -24.12
C CYS A 110 4.46 6.81 -22.93
N PRO A 111 3.85 6.98 -21.73
CA PRO A 111 4.61 7.30 -20.53
C PRO A 111 5.51 6.12 -20.16
N CYS A 112 6.82 6.36 -20.11
CA CYS A 112 7.83 5.35 -19.81
C CYS A 112 8.81 5.85 -18.73
N LEU A 113 9.16 4.96 -17.81
CA LEU A 113 10.25 5.13 -16.88
C LEU A 113 11.55 4.67 -17.56
N LYS A 114 12.38 5.65 -17.93
CA LYS A 114 13.68 5.44 -18.58
C LYS A 114 14.75 5.20 -17.51
N VAL A 115 15.41 4.05 -17.57
CA VAL A 115 16.55 3.70 -16.72
C VAL A 115 17.80 3.70 -17.58
N SER A 116 18.67 4.69 -17.40
CA SER A 116 19.95 4.81 -18.07
C SER A 116 21.07 4.37 -17.12
N VAL A 117 21.75 3.29 -17.49
CA VAL A 117 22.82 2.64 -16.73
C VAL A 117 24.15 2.96 -17.40
N GLU A 118 25.05 3.60 -16.66
CA GLU A 118 26.39 3.97 -17.11
C GLU A 118 27.38 2.90 -16.68
N LEU A 119 27.86 2.09 -17.63
CA LEU A 119 28.77 0.98 -17.38
C LEU A 119 30.24 1.42 -17.49
N PRO A 120 31.13 0.88 -16.65
CA PRO A 120 32.56 1.03 -16.81
C PRO A 120 33.00 0.39 -18.13
N SER A 121 33.86 1.10 -18.87
CA SER A 121 34.48 0.59 -20.09
C SER A 121 35.99 0.81 -20.01
N LEU A 122 36.74 -0.07 -20.69
CA LEU A 122 38.20 0.02 -20.82
C LEU A 122 38.61 1.08 -21.86
N SER A 123 37.66 1.59 -22.66
CA SER A 123 37.85 2.73 -23.57
C SER A 123 37.54 4.07 -22.88
N SER A 124 38.07 5.17 -23.41
CA SER A 124 37.83 6.55 -22.92
C SER A 124 36.36 7.01 -22.97
N SER A 125 35.48 6.26 -23.66
CA SER A 125 34.04 6.50 -23.70
C SER A 125 33.26 5.57 -22.76
N SER A 126 32.38 6.15 -21.94
CA SER A 126 31.44 5.42 -21.08
C SER A 126 30.36 4.73 -21.93
N ARG A 127 30.08 3.45 -21.67
CA ARG A 127 28.97 2.73 -22.31
C ARG A 127 27.68 3.01 -21.54
N ILE A 128 26.64 3.47 -22.23
CA ILE A 128 25.34 3.77 -21.61
C ILE A 128 24.29 2.81 -22.15
N VAL A 129 23.73 1.99 -21.27
CA VAL A 129 22.59 1.12 -21.57
C VAL A 129 21.32 1.82 -21.13
N THR A 130 20.32 1.91 -22.01
CA THR A 130 19.05 2.56 -21.67
C THR A 130 17.90 1.57 -21.80
N HIS A 131 17.09 1.47 -20.76
CA HIS A 131 15.88 0.65 -20.71
C HIS A 131 14.67 1.57 -20.59
N ASP A 132 13.71 1.44 -21.51
CA ASP A 132 12.44 2.16 -21.46
C ASP A 132 11.35 1.23 -20.92
N ILE A 133 10.91 1.46 -19.68
CA ILE A 133 9.90 0.64 -19.00
C ILE A 133 8.54 1.33 -19.18
N PRO A 134 7.54 0.69 -19.80
CA PRO A 134 6.21 1.29 -19.91
C PRO A 134 5.58 1.43 -18.52
N VAL A 135 4.99 2.59 -18.25
CA VAL A 135 4.26 2.86 -17.01
C VAL A 135 2.88 3.40 -17.32
N ARG A 136 1.90 3.11 -16.46
CA ARG A 136 0.57 3.73 -16.54
C ARG A 136 0.45 4.79 -15.46
N VAL A 137 0.19 6.02 -15.86
CA VAL A 137 0.00 7.12 -14.91
C VAL A 137 -1.37 6.97 -14.27
N ILE A 138 -1.43 6.89 -12.94
CA ILE A 138 -2.69 6.74 -12.21
C ILE A 138 -3.35 8.11 -12.10
N PRO A 139 -4.62 8.28 -12.54
CA PRO A 139 -5.34 9.53 -12.39
C PRO A 139 -5.56 9.89 -10.91
N ARG A 140 -5.55 11.19 -10.60
CA ARG A 140 -5.75 11.74 -9.25
C ARG A 140 -7.00 11.23 -8.52
N ARG A 141 -8.06 10.91 -9.27
CA ARG A 141 -9.30 10.36 -8.71
C ARG A 141 -9.06 9.07 -7.90
N LEU A 142 -8.08 8.26 -8.33
CA LEU A 142 -7.75 6.96 -7.73
C LEU A 142 -6.61 7.03 -6.71
N TRP A 143 -5.94 8.17 -6.53
CA TRP A 143 -4.79 8.27 -5.60
C TRP A 143 -5.16 7.94 -4.16
N ASN A 144 -6.40 8.21 -3.79
CA ASN A 144 -6.90 7.93 -2.45
C ASN A 144 -7.03 6.43 -2.15
N ASP A 145 -7.10 5.57 -3.18
CA ASP A 145 -7.13 4.11 -3.01
C ASP A 145 -5.74 3.56 -2.68
N PHE A 146 -4.70 4.37 -2.94
CA PHE A 146 -3.29 4.11 -2.69
C PHE A 146 -2.77 5.04 -1.59
N ARG A 147 -3.58 5.28 -0.56
CA ARG A 147 -3.16 5.99 0.66
C ARG A 147 -3.14 4.97 1.81
N GLU A 148 -2.15 5.09 2.70
CA GLU A 148 -1.99 4.17 3.82
C GLU A 148 -3.29 4.05 4.65
N PRO A 149 -3.61 2.83 5.13
CA PRO A 149 -4.75 2.65 6.03
C PRO A 149 -4.55 3.50 7.28
N ARG A 150 -5.58 4.27 7.65
CA ARG A 150 -5.49 5.21 8.77
C ARG A 150 -5.39 4.50 10.11
N VAL A 151 -6.05 3.34 10.23
CA VAL A 151 -6.06 2.52 11.43
C VAL A 151 -5.95 1.05 11.01
N SER A 152 -4.99 0.35 11.60
CA SER A 152 -4.82 -1.09 11.51
C SER A 152 -5.02 -1.71 12.89
N ILE A 153 -5.91 -2.69 12.99
CA ILE A 153 -6.28 -3.36 14.25
C ILE A 153 -6.39 -4.86 14.02
N TYR A 154 -6.01 -5.69 15.01
CA TYR A 154 -6.28 -7.12 14.93
C TYR A 154 -7.79 -7.38 15.07
N LEU A 155 -8.29 -8.36 14.33
CA LEU A 155 -9.70 -8.72 14.40
C LEU A 155 -10.00 -9.55 15.68
N PRO A 156 -11.19 -9.37 16.28
CA PRO A 156 -11.67 -10.28 17.31
C PRO A 156 -11.88 -11.69 16.74
N ALA A 157 -12.19 -12.65 17.61
CA ALA A 157 -12.55 -13.99 17.19
C ALA A 157 -13.65 -13.96 16.10
N LEU A 158 -13.31 -14.44 14.89
CA LEU A 158 -14.18 -14.33 13.72
C LEU A 158 -15.51 -15.06 13.92
N LYS A 159 -15.54 -16.13 14.72
CA LYS A 159 -16.79 -16.81 15.11
C LYS A 159 -17.74 -15.88 15.85
N THR A 160 -17.25 -15.14 16.83
CA THR A 160 -18.04 -14.17 17.60
C THR A 160 -18.51 -13.03 16.71
N MET A 161 -17.60 -12.48 15.90
CA MET A 161 -17.93 -11.42 14.95
C MET A 161 -18.99 -11.88 13.93
N LYS A 162 -18.88 -13.12 13.43
CA LYS A 162 -19.87 -13.74 12.53
C LYS A 162 -21.25 -13.79 13.17
N SER A 163 -21.37 -14.30 14.39
CA SER A 163 -22.65 -14.39 15.10
C SER A 163 -23.27 -13.01 15.34
N VAL A 164 -22.47 -11.98 15.61
CA VAL A 164 -22.93 -10.60 15.75
C VAL A 164 -23.44 -10.07 14.42
N VAL A 165 -22.65 -10.18 13.35
CA VAL A 165 -23.01 -9.70 12.00
C VAL A 165 -24.26 -10.40 11.45
N GLU A 166 -24.46 -11.68 11.76
CA GLU A 166 -25.63 -12.45 11.35
C GLU A 166 -26.93 -11.94 11.99
N ARG A 167 -26.89 -11.58 13.28
CA ARG A 167 -28.03 -10.96 13.97
C ARG A 167 -28.29 -9.54 13.46
N MET A 168 -27.21 -8.80 13.26
CA MET A 168 -27.21 -7.41 12.79
C MET A 168 -27.76 -7.26 11.35
N LYS A 169 -27.54 -8.25 10.48
CA LYS A 169 -28.08 -8.29 9.11
C LYS A 169 -29.61 -8.26 9.07
N ASN A 170 -30.28 -8.81 10.07
CA ASN A 170 -31.74 -8.79 10.13
C ASN A 170 -32.30 -7.40 10.41
N LEU A 171 -31.47 -6.48 10.91
CA LEU A 171 -31.87 -5.13 11.28
C LEU A 171 -31.57 -4.12 10.18
N SER A 172 -30.39 -4.19 9.53
CA SER A 172 -30.00 -3.25 8.48
C SER A 172 -29.16 -3.92 7.39
N HIS A 173 -29.16 -3.33 6.19
CA HIS A 173 -28.29 -3.71 5.08
C HIS A 173 -26.92 -3.03 5.12
N SER A 174 -26.72 -2.05 6.00
CA SER A 174 -25.44 -1.35 6.17
C SER A 174 -24.95 -1.44 7.61
N ILE A 175 -23.63 -1.61 7.76
CA ILE A 175 -22.95 -1.63 9.06
C ILE A 175 -21.82 -0.60 9.05
N VAL A 176 -21.65 0.13 10.14
CA VAL A 176 -20.55 1.06 10.37
C VAL A 176 -19.50 0.34 11.19
N ILE A 177 -18.28 0.28 10.67
CA ILE A 177 -17.12 -0.24 11.39
C ILE A 177 -16.28 0.93 11.85
N GLU A 178 -16.00 1.00 13.13
CA GLU A 178 -15.12 1.97 13.76
C GLU A 178 -13.93 1.24 14.36
N ALA A 179 -12.73 1.81 14.27
CA ALA A 179 -11.57 1.33 15.02
C ALA A 179 -10.68 2.48 15.47
N ASN A 180 -9.98 2.29 16.59
CA ASN A 180 -8.98 3.20 17.11
C ASN A 180 -7.56 2.58 17.11
N LEU A 181 -6.56 3.39 17.47
CA LEU A 181 -5.17 2.96 17.62
C LEU A 181 -4.86 2.33 18.98
N ASN A 182 -5.87 2.25 19.87
CA ASN A 182 -5.78 1.73 21.23
C ASN A 182 -6.45 0.34 21.39
N GLY A 183 -6.73 -0.34 20.29
CA GLY A 183 -7.22 -1.70 20.35
C GLY A 183 -8.71 -1.86 20.60
N GLU A 184 -9.50 -0.85 20.29
CA GLU A 184 -10.96 -0.90 20.32
C GLU A 184 -11.52 -0.82 18.90
N MET A 185 -12.50 -1.67 18.64
CA MET A 185 -13.24 -1.75 17.39
C MET A 185 -14.73 -1.79 17.70
N ASN A 186 -15.52 -0.95 17.04
CA ASN A 186 -16.97 -0.96 17.18
C ASN A 186 -17.64 -1.39 15.88
N LEU A 187 -18.71 -2.15 16.01
CA LEU A 187 -19.67 -2.44 14.94
C LEU A 187 -20.99 -1.76 15.30
N LYS A 188 -21.38 -0.76 14.51
CA LYS A 188 -22.60 0.03 14.73
C LYS A 188 -23.59 -0.18 13.60
N ILE A 189 -24.85 -0.34 13.96
CA ILE A 189 -26.00 -0.28 13.06
C ILE A 189 -26.95 0.77 13.56
N GLU A 190 -27.37 1.64 12.66
CA GLU A 190 -28.34 2.69 12.91
C GLU A 190 -29.50 2.53 11.93
N THR A 191 -30.70 2.43 12.48
CA THR A 191 -31.98 2.34 11.75
C THR A 191 -32.98 3.27 12.44
N ASP A 192 -34.08 3.59 11.76
CA ASP A 192 -35.10 4.51 12.27
C ASP A 192 -35.72 4.08 13.61
N LEU A 193 -35.68 2.78 13.92
CA LEU A 193 -36.33 2.21 15.11
C LEU A 193 -35.31 1.78 16.19
N VAL A 194 -34.13 1.29 15.80
CA VAL A 194 -33.16 0.71 16.73
C VAL A 194 -31.73 1.06 16.31
N SER A 195 -30.91 1.46 17.28
CA SER A 195 -29.45 1.52 17.15
C SER A 195 -28.79 0.37 17.91
N VAL A 196 -27.99 -0.45 17.25
CA VAL A 196 -27.23 -1.54 17.88
C VAL A 196 -25.74 -1.25 17.71
N THR A 197 -25.02 -1.13 18.82
CA THR A 197 -23.56 -1.04 18.85
C THR A 197 -22.98 -2.27 19.53
N THR A 198 -21.94 -2.84 18.95
CA THR A 198 -21.14 -3.90 19.58
C THR A 198 -19.71 -3.41 19.71
N HIS A 199 -19.20 -3.42 20.94
CA HIS A 199 -17.88 -2.92 21.29
C HIS A 199 -16.93 -4.11 21.50
N PHE A 200 -15.84 -4.15 20.74
CA PHE A 200 -14.73 -5.08 20.94
C PHE A 200 -13.55 -4.29 21.52
N LYS A 201 -13.07 -4.73 22.69
CA LYS A 201 -11.94 -4.12 23.40
C LYS A 201 -10.78 -5.09 23.50
N ASN A 202 -9.58 -4.58 23.80
CA ASN A 202 -8.36 -5.35 23.97
C ASN A 202 -7.91 -6.11 22.70
N LEU A 203 -8.15 -5.52 21.53
CA LEU A 203 -7.58 -5.98 20.28
C LEU A 203 -6.17 -5.39 20.18
N GLY A 204 -5.14 -6.16 19.88
CA GLY A 204 -3.82 -5.53 19.68
C GLY A 204 -3.82 -4.64 18.42
N ASN A 205 -2.91 -3.68 18.37
CA ASN A 205 -2.56 -2.97 17.14
C ASN A 205 -1.18 -3.47 16.67
N PRO A 206 -0.99 -3.72 15.37
CA PRO A 206 0.33 -4.05 14.86
C PRO A 206 1.32 -2.88 15.07
N PRO A 207 2.59 -3.17 15.41
CA PRO A 207 3.57 -2.14 15.79
C PRO A 207 3.93 -1.16 14.67
N TRP A 208 3.78 -1.55 13.40
CA TRP A 208 3.99 -0.67 12.25
C TRP A 208 2.88 0.39 12.07
N ALA A 209 1.79 0.33 12.83
CA ALA A 209 0.81 1.41 12.91
C ALA A 209 1.26 2.54 13.87
N SER A 210 2.26 2.28 14.72
CA SER A 210 2.80 3.20 15.71
C SER A 210 4.25 3.61 15.46
N GLU A 211 4.96 2.95 14.54
CA GLU A 211 6.32 3.33 14.14
C GLU A 211 6.33 4.41 13.03
N ASP A 212 5.84 5.60 13.34
CA ASP A 212 6.34 6.85 12.71
C ASP A 212 7.75 7.14 13.27
N GLY A 213 8.68 6.23 12.99
CA GLY A 213 10.10 6.34 13.33
C GLY A 213 10.84 7.24 12.35
N CYS A 214 10.39 8.49 12.14
CA CYS A 214 11.21 9.58 11.61
C CYS A 214 10.50 10.92 11.89
N GLN A 215 11.08 11.67 12.81
CA GLN A 215 10.69 12.99 13.26
C GLN A 215 10.41 13.96 12.10
N SER A 216 9.13 14.26 11.86
CA SER A 216 8.66 15.59 11.42
C SER A 216 7.13 15.64 11.45
N SER A 217 6.61 16.38 12.43
CA SER A 217 5.24 16.91 12.53
C SER A 217 4.06 15.92 12.47
N ALA A 218 3.99 14.99 13.43
CA ALA A 218 2.69 14.46 13.89
C ALA A 218 2.30 15.19 15.18
N GLN A 219 1.85 16.45 15.04
CA GLN A 219 1.02 17.07 16.07
C GLN A 219 -0.27 16.25 16.15
N ASP A 220 -0.60 15.77 17.37
CA ASP A 220 -1.90 15.23 17.78
C ASP A 220 -2.66 14.39 16.74
N ARG A 221 -2.28 13.12 16.57
CA ARG A 221 -3.30 12.12 16.21
C ARG A 221 -3.91 11.65 17.52
N ASP A 222 -5.09 12.17 17.86
CA ASP A 222 -5.88 11.70 19.00
C ASP A 222 -5.93 10.17 18.99
N LEU A 223 -5.31 9.53 19.97
CA LEU A 223 -5.27 8.07 20.13
C LEU A 223 -6.69 7.47 20.24
N GLU A 224 -7.69 8.32 20.53
CA GLU A 224 -9.10 8.01 20.62
C GLU A 224 -9.92 8.33 19.36
N SER A 225 -9.33 8.98 18.33
CA SER A 225 -10.04 9.29 17.09
C SER A 225 -10.42 7.99 16.36
N MET A 226 -11.71 7.68 16.37
CA MET A 226 -12.25 6.49 15.72
C MET A 226 -12.34 6.70 14.20
N ALA A 227 -11.64 5.85 13.45
CA ALA A 227 -11.80 5.80 12.00
C ALA A 227 -13.05 4.98 11.66
N GLU A 228 -14.06 5.66 11.11
CA GLU A 228 -15.33 5.03 10.69
C GLU A 228 -15.35 4.68 9.19
N ALA A 229 -15.96 3.55 8.85
CA ALA A 229 -16.30 3.18 7.48
C ALA A 229 -17.63 2.42 7.44
N ARG A 230 -18.59 2.93 6.66
CA ARG A 230 -19.89 2.28 6.42
C ARG A 230 -19.76 1.28 5.28
N ILE A 231 -20.12 0.02 5.48
CA ILE A 231 -20.02 -1.03 4.46
C ILE A 231 -21.32 -1.85 4.33
N ASP A 232 -21.44 -2.60 3.24
CA ASP A 232 -22.54 -3.55 3.03
C ASP A 232 -22.35 -4.78 3.93
N ILE A 233 -23.34 -5.04 4.78
CA ILE A 233 -23.30 -6.15 5.72
C ILE A 233 -23.29 -7.52 5.03
N LYS A 234 -23.88 -7.63 3.82
CA LYS A 234 -23.90 -8.89 3.06
C LYS A 234 -22.50 -9.27 2.60
N LYS A 235 -21.68 -8.30 2.18
CA LYS A 235 -20.28 -8.53 1.79
C LYS A 235 -19.43 -8.95 2.99
N LEU A 236 -19.64 -8.30 4.13
CA LEU A 236 -18.97 -8.68 5.38
C LEU A 236 -19.39 -10.09 5.84
N GLN A 237 -20.68 -10.42 5.75
CA GLN A 237 -21.17 -11.75 6.09
C GLN A 237 -20.58 -12.81 5.18
N GLN A 238 -20.49 -12.56 3.86
CA GLN A 238 -19.88 -13.51 2.91
C GLN A 238 -18.42 -13.80 3.27
N LEU A 239 -17.65 -12.77 3.66
CA LEU A 239 -16.29 -12.92 4.16
C LEU A 239 -16.25 -13.80 5.41
N LEU A 240 -17.07 -13.49 6.42
CA LEU A 240 -17.09 -14.21 7.70
C LEU A 240 -17.67 -15.63 7.58
N ALA A 241 -18.57 -15.87 6.63
CA ALA A 241 -19.16 -17.17 6.36
C ALA A 241 -18.17 -18.13 5.67
N GLY A 242 -17.29 -17.59 4.81
CA GLY A 242 -16.24 -18.35 4.13
C GLY A 242 -15.11 -18.82 5.04
N GLN A 243 -15.01 -18.31 6.27
CA GLN A 243 -13.98 -18.68 7.24
C GLN A 243 -14.52 -19.75 8.21
N GLN A 244 -14.27 -21.03 7.93
CA GLN A 244 -14.61 -22.14 8.83
C GLN A 244 -13.55 -22.36 9.93
N VAL A 245 -12.29 -22.00 9.65
CA VAL A 245 -11.15 -22.12 10.58
C VAL A 245 -10.72 -20.73 11.00
N ASN A 246 -10.34 -20.56 12.28
CA ASN A 246 -9.79 -19.30 12.75
C ASN A 246 -8.38 -19.11 12.15
N PRO A 247 -8.12 -18.02 11.43
CA PRO A 247 -6.79 -17.73 10.91
C PRO A 247 -5.80 -17.48 12.04
N THR A 248 -4.54 -17.80 11.79
CA THR A 248 -3.41 -17.58 12.71
C THR A 248 -3.19 -16.09 12.99
N LYS A 249 -3.45 -15.21 12.00
CA LYS A 249 -3.48 -13.76 12.18
C LYS A 249 -4.64 -13.16 11.38
N ALA A 250 -5.35 -12.21 11.96
CA ALA A 250 -6.44 -11.51 11.28
C ALA A 250 -6.30 -10.00 11.54
N LEU A 251 -6.24 -9.21 10.48
CA LEU A 251 -6.07 -7.76 10.52
C LEU A 251 -7.24 -7.09 9.80
N CYS A 252 -7.69 -5.97 10.37
CA CYS A 252 -8.63 -5.05 9.76
C CYS A 252 -7.94 -3.70 9.58
N ASN A 253 -7.92 -3.23 8.34
CA ASN A 253 -7.36 -1.96 7.95
C ASN A 253 -8.50 -1.06 7.49
N ILE A 254 -8.73 0.04 8.20
CA ILE A 254 -9.81 0.98 7.90
C ILE A 254 -9.24 2.22 7.23
N VAL A 255 -9.73 2.51 6.03
CA VAL A 255 -9.56 3.81 5.37
C VAL A 255 -10.89 4.55 5.50
N SER A 256 -10.91 5.57 6.38
CA SER A 256 -12.14 6.27 6.77
C SER A 256 -13.00 6.64 5.55
N LYS A 257 -14.29 6.26 5.60
CA LYS A 257 -15.33 6.57 4.59
C LYS A 257 -15.03 6.06 3.16
N ARG A 258 -14.13 5.09 2.97
CA ARG A 258 -13.76 4.63 1.61
C ARG A 258 -13.67 3.13 1.44
N ILE A 259 -12.79 2.46 2.19
CA ILE A 259 -12.57 1.03 2.05
C ILE A 259 -12.22 0.42 3.40
N VAL A 260 -12.69 -0.81 3.62
CA VAL A 260 -12.24 -1.66 4.71
C VAL A 260 -11.51 -2.83 4.10
N HIS A 261 -10.27 -3.03 4.51
CA HIS A 261 -9.40 -4.08 4.02
C HIS A 261 -9.13 -5.11 5.12
N PHE A 262 -9.54 -6.35 4.88
CA PHE A 262 -9.33 -7.48 5.77
C PHE A 262 -8.18 -8.33 5.27
N ILE A 263 -7.22 -8.65 6.15
CA ILE A 263 -6.12 -9.57 5.86
C ILE A 263 -6.23 -10.73 6.85
N LEU A 264 -6.48 -11.92 6.33
CA LEU A 264 -6.59 -13.15 7.10
C LEU A 264 -5.42 -14.04 6.71
N LEU A 265 -4.61 -14.48 7.66
CA LEU A 265 -3.46 -15.35 7.44
C LEU A 265 -3.74 -16.68 8.13
N HIS A 266 -3.86 -17.77 7.38
CA HIS A 266 -3.99 -19.11 7.92
C HIS A 266 -2.90 -20.02 7.34
N GLU A 267 -1.99 -20.46 8.21
CA GLU A 267 -0.79 -21.22 7.83
C GLU A 267 0.01 -20.48 6.74
N ASP A 268 0.10 -21.05 5.54
CA ASP A 268 0.81 -20.50 4.38
C ASP A 268 -0.10 -19.73 3.40
N VAL A 269 -1.40 -19.64 3.71
CA VAL A 269 -2.40 -18.97 2.86
C VAL A 269 -2.80 -17.64 3.48
N SER A 270 -2.52 -16.54 2.78
CA SER A 270 -3.09 -15.23 3.11
C SER A 270 -4.34 -14.99 2.26
N LEU A 271 -5.39 -14.44 2.83
CA LEU A 271 -6.63 -14.07 2.16
C LEU A 271 -6.85 -12.57 2.40
N GLN A 272 -6.90 -11.80 1.33
CA GLN A 272 -7.15 -10.36 1.40
C GLN A 272 -8.50 -10.03 0.80
N TYR A 273 -9.28 -9.22 1.52
CA TYR A 273 -10.62 -8.85 1.10
C TYR A 273 -10.83 -7.36 1.24
N PHE A 274 -11.30 -6.73 0.16
CA PHE A 274 -11.55 -5.30 0.09
C PHE A 274 -13.06 -5.06 0.00
N ILE A 275 -13.60 -4.36 0.99
CA ILE A 275 -15.00 -3.94 1.00
C ILE A 275 -15.05 -2.43 0.77
N PRO A 276 -15.60 -1.96 -0.36
CA PRO A 276 -15.82 -0.55 -0.56
C PRO A 276 -16.88 -0.05 0.42
N ALA A 277 -16.63 1.14 0.96
CA ALA A 277 -17.58 1.85 1.79
C ALA A 277 -18.77 2.29 0.95
N LEU A 278 -19.96 2.22 1.55
CA LEU A 278 -21.17 2.80 1.02
C LEU A 278 -21.11 4.32 1.25
N ALA A 279 -21.55 5.07 0.23
CA ALA A 279 -21.65 6.53 0.27
C ALA A 279 -22.69 7.00 1.31
#